data_AF-A0A0T5VP41-F1
#
_entry.id   AF-A0A0T5VP41-F1
#
_cell.length_a   1.000
_cell.length_b   1.000
_cell.length_c   1.000
_cell.angle_alpha   90.00
_cell.angle_beta   90.00
_cell.angle_gamma   90.00
#
_symmetry.space_group_name_H-M   'P 1'
#
loop_
_entity.id
_entity.type
_entity.pdbx_description
1 polymer ?
#
loop_
_entity_poly.entity_id
_entity_poly.type
_entity_poly.pdbx_seq_one_letter_code
_entity_poly.pdbx_strand_id
1 'polypeptide(L)'
;MNTLVKIKEYDAHGGPSNVKMGGDGHSQTSTTTGRFVIKSIEKHVSYGRYAMWSGIPWGTEVKIIGGIVMLKLSGQWKKLTDVNAQWGKYKNDQKGVTDAILKYQRDLYPNSPIPSKWLFNDFGHVSVKYFKDTNNDRKMNGKEYIMGDFIHTTPPDEAATAAGRIFQLAESHGCIHVRPNDIDTMIGNGYLKKGNTVEVHPYTKKAIEASPKRNAAGTQFEVHFYPGLYKIAVYKTM
;
A
#
# COMPACT_ATOMS: atom_id res chain seq x y z
N MET A 1 13.72 21.40 21.52
CA MET A 1 13.61 19.98 21.14
C MET A 1 12.48 19.38 21.93
N ASN A 2 11.48 18.85 21.24
CA ASN A 2 10.34 18.17 21.84
C ASN A 2 10.72 16.72 22.13
N THR A 3 10.01 16.10 23.08
CA THR A 3 10.18 14.67 23.35
C THR A 3 9.07 13.93 22.63
N LEU A 4 9.45 12.96 21.80
CA LEU A 4 8.49 12.02 21.24
C LEU A 4 8.30 10.89 22.23
N VAL A 5 7.07 10.49 22.52
CA VAL A 5 6.77 9.33 23.38
C VAL A 5 6.08 8.27 22.54
N LYS A 6 6.62 7.05 22.53
CA LYS A 6 6.00 5.92 21.84
C LYS A 6 4.68 5.57 22.52
N ILE A 7 3.60 5.53 21.75
CA ILE A 7 2.24 5.24 22.26
C ILE A 7 1.67 3.94 21.72
N LYS A 8 2.12 3.47 20.56
CA LYS A 8 1.64 2.26 19.90
C LYS A 8 2.72 1.62 19.03
N GLU A 9 2.56 0.33 18.76
CA GLU A 9 3.33 -0.44 17.79
C GLU A 9 2.39 -1.28 16.92
N TYR A 10 2.80 -1.49 15.67
CA TYR A 10 2.07 -2.27 14.66
C TYR A 10 3.06 -3.16 13.91
N ASP A 11 2.56 -4.30 13.40
CA ASP A 11 3.34 -5.13 12.48
C ASP A 11 3.43 -4.45 11.11
N ALA A 12 4.61 -4.49 10.50
CA ALA A 12 4.82 -3.99 9.16
C ALA A 12 5.97 -4.72 8.47
N HIS A 13 5.93 -4.86 7.15
CA HIS A 13 7.04 -5.43 6.40
C HIS A 13 7.44 -4.53 5.23
N GLY A 14 8.74 -4.28 5.10
CA GLY A 14 9.30 -3.45 4.05
C GLY A 14 9.83 -4.29 2.88
N GLY A 15 10.61 -3.67 2.02
CA GLY A 15 11.45 -4.38 1.07
C GLY A 15 12.64 -5.07 1.74
N PRO A 16 13.42 -5.87 1.01
CA PRO A 16 14.59 -6.55 1.54
C PRO A 16 15.72 -5.58 1.90
N SER A 17 16.61 -5.98 2.81
CA SER A 17 17.79 -5.18 3.15
C SER A 17 18.82 -5.07 2.03
N ASN A 18 18.79 -6.01 1.08
CA ASN A 18 19.61 -6.03 -0.13
C ASN A 18 18.73 -6.31 -1.34
N VAL A 19 19.03 -5.68 -2.47
CA VAL A 19 18.25 -5.89 -3.70
C VAL A 19 18.28 -7.36 -4.10
N LYS A 20 17.11 -7.92 -4.40
CA LYS A 20 16.98 -9.28 -4.96
C LYS A 20 15.87 -9.33 -6.00
N MET A 21 15.84 -10.38 -6.82
CA MET A 21 14.78 -10.57 -7.80
C MET A 21 13.53 -11.16 -7.14
N GLY A 22 12.37 -10.53 -7.35
CA GLY A 22 11.08 -11.07 -6.93
C GLY A 22 10.60 -12.21 -7.84
N GLY A 23 9.68 -13.02 -7.33
CA GLY A 23 9.06 -14.12 -8.12
C GLY A 23 8.21 -13.63 -9.29
N ASP A 24 7.89 -12.33 -9.32
CA ASP A 24 7.19 -11.63 -10.39
C ASP A 24 8.14 -11.11 -11.50
N GLY A 25 9.44 -11.38 -11.41
CA GLY A 25 10.44 -10.91 -12.36
C GLY A 25 10.80 -9.42 -12.19
N HIS A 26 10.46 -8.82 -11.05
CA HIS A 26 10.80 -7.44 -10.71
C HIS A 26 11.73 -7.38 -9.50
N SER A 27 12.73 -6.49 -9.56
CA SER A 27 13.65 -6.30 -8.44
C SER A 27 12.90 -5.78 -7.22
N GLN A 28 13.08 -6.48 -6.09
CA GLN A 28 12.68 -6.03 -4.77
C GLN A 28 13.82 -5.16 -4.21
N THR A 29 13.55 -3.87 -4.03
CA THR A 29 14.51 -2.92 -3.47
C THR A 29 14.23 -2.63 -2.00
N SER A 30 15.25 -2.19 -1.28
CA SER A 30 15.09 -1.75 0.11
C SER A 30 14.10 -0.59 0.22
N THR A 31 13.31 -0.59 1.30
CA THR A 31 12.47 0.57 1.65
C THR A 31 13.38 1.77 1.89
N THR A 32 13.06 2.89 1.23
CA THR A 32 13.90 4.09 1.26
C THR A 32 14.02 4.64 2.68
N THR A 33 15.22 4.57 3.26
CA THR A 33 15.51 5.19 4.57
C THR A 33 15.42 6.70 4.46
N GLY A 34 14.84 7.34 5.47
CA GLY A 34 14.73 8.79 5.52
C GLY A 34 13.51 9.27 6.28
N ARG A 35 13.28 10.58 6.18
CA ARG A 35 12.17 11.26 6.86
C ARG A 35 11.33 11.98 5.81
N PHE A 36 10.03 11.76 5.89
CA PHE A 36 9.07 12.10 4.87
C PHE A 36 7.83 12.75 5.47
N VAL A 37 7.04 13.41 4.63
CA VAL A 37 5.78 14.03 4.99
C VAL A 37 4.65 13.35 4.23
N ILE A 38 3.58 12.96 4.93
CA ILE A 38 2.41 12.33 4.32
C ILE A 38 1.71 13.35 3.42
N LYS A 39 1.56 13.01 2.14
CA LYS A 39 0.92 13.84 1.11
C LYS A 39 -0.57 13.57 1.00
N SER A 40 -0.95 12.30 0.90
CA SER A 40 -2.33 11.87 0.71
C SER A 40 -2.55 10.43 1.18
N ILE A 41 -3.83 10.12 1.39
CA ILE A 41 -4.36 8.81 1.74
C ILE A 41 -5.46 8.55 0.71
N GLU A 42 -5.25 7.60 -0.17
CA GLU A 42 -6.10 7.39 -1.34
C GLU A 42 -5.97 5.96 -1.87
N LYS A 43 -6.90 5.57 -2.74
CA LYS A 43 -6.79 4.33 -3.51
C LYS A 43 -5.76 4.52 -4.62
N HIS A 44 -4.66 3.78 -4.56
CA HIS A 44 -3.63 3.89 -5.59
C HIS A 44 -4.11 3.32 -6.93
N VAL A 45 -3.72 3.98 -8.01
CA VAL A 45 -3.86 3.50 -9.39
C VAL A 45 -2.50 3.57 -10.06
N SER A 46 -2.02 2.43 -10.53
CA SER A 46 -0.77 2.28 -11.26
C SER A 46 -0.99 2.42 -12.76
N TYR A 47 -0.25 3.33 -13.39
CA TYR A 47 -0.29 3.52 -14.85
C TYR A 47 0.88 2.85 -15.59
N GLY A 48 1.85 2.31 -14.84
CA GLY A 48 3.07 1.72 -15.39
C GLY A 48 3.13 0.20 -15.22
N ARG A 49 4.20 -0.26 -14.56
CA ARG A 49 4.56 -1.67 -14.41
C ARG A 49 3.41 -2.55 -13.88
N TYR A 50 2.73 -2.10 -12.83
CA TYR A 50 1.66 -2.86 -12.15
C TYR A 50 0.26 -2.58 -12.71
N ALA A 51 0.14 -1.99 -13.91
CA ALA A 51 -1.15 -1.51 -14.41
C ALA A 51 -2.18 -2.61 -14.67
N MET A 52 -1.80 -3.88 -14.88
CA MET A 52 -2.78 -4.97 -15.05
C MET A 52 -3.73 -5.02 -13.85
N TRP A 53 -3.23 -5.27 -12.65
CA TRP A 53 -4.08 -5.44 -11.47
C TRP A 53 -4.34 -4.11 -10.74
N SER A 54 -3.33 -3.25 -10.71
CA SER A 54 -3.36 -1.98 -9.98
C SER A 54 -3.74 -0.78 -10.83
N GLY A 55 -4.00 -0.93 -12.12
CA GLY A 55 -4.57 0.13 -12.98
C GLY A 55 -6.07 0.34 -12.79
N ILE A 56 -6.70 -0.45 -11.92
CA ILE A 56 -8.12 -0.34 -11.55
C ILE A 56 -8.19 0.01 -10.06
N PRO A 57 -8.87 1.10 -9.67
CA PRO A 57 -9.04 1.44 -8.26
C PRO A 57 -9.68 0.30 -7.47
N TRP A 58 -9.23 0.10 -6.24
CA TRP A 58 -9.89 -0.85 -5.34
C TRP A 58 -11.35 -0.46 -5.10
N GLY A 59 -12.24 -1.45 -5.11
CA GLY A 59 -13.67 -1.26 -4.87
C GLY A 59 -14.46 -0.79 -6.10
N THR A 60 -13.84 -0.66 -7.28
CA THR A 60 -14.55 -0.42 -8.55
C THR A 60 -15.63 -1.48 -8.77
N GLU A 61 -16.85 -1.09 -9.15
CA GLU A 61 -17.94 -2.04 -9.37
C GLU A 61 -17.61 -3.01 -10.52
N VAL A 62 -17.89 -4.29 -10.29
CA VAL A 62 -17.66 -5.41 -11.22
C VAL A 62 -18.99 -6.09 -11.50
N LYS A 63 -19.22 -6.48 -12.75
CA LYS A 63 -20.29 -7.41 -13.12
C LYS A 63 -19.86 -8.30 -14.28
N ILE A 64 -20.56 -9.42 -14.45
CA ILE A 64 -20.40 -10.29 -15.61
C ILE A 64 -21.58 -10.10 -16.57
N ILE A 65 -21.31 -9.81 -17.85
CA ILE A 65 -22.32 -9.79 -18.91
C ILE A 65 -21.87 -10.74 -20.01
N GLY A 66 -22.67 -11.76 -20.33
CA GLY A 66 -22.34 -12.70 -21.41
C GLY A 66 -20.99 -13.38 -21.25
N GLY A 67 -20.57 -13.66 -20.01
CA GLY A 67 -19.26 -14.24 -19.70
C GLY A 67 -18.08 -13.26 -19.73
N ILE A 68 -18.32 -11.95 -19.88
CA ILE A 68 -17.29 -10.90 -19.93
C ILE A 68 -17.24 -10.13 -18.61
N VAL A 69 -16.04 -9.95 -18.05
CA VAL A 69 -15.80 -9.09 -16.89
C VAL A 69 -15.94 -7.61 -17.30
N MET A 70 -16.91 -6.94 -16.71
CA MET A 70 -17.19 -5.52 -16.90
C MET A 70 -16.87 -4.73 -15.63
N LEU A 71 -16.25 -3.57 -15.80
CA LEU A 71 -15.89 -2.64 -14.73
C LEU A 71 -16.58 -1.30 -14.92
N LYS A 72 -17.08 -0.69 -13.85
CA LYS A 72 -17.66 0.65 -13.90
C LYS A 72 -16.61 1.71 -13.63
N LEU A 73 -16.13 2.36 -14.69
CA LEU A 73 -15.11 3.41 -14.62
C LEU A 73 -15.70 4.72 -15.12
N SER A 74 -15.58 5.79 -14.33
CA SER A 74 -16.15 7.10 -14.64
C SER A 74 -17.64 7.04 -15.02
N GLY A 75 -18.42 6.22 -14.31
CA GLY A 75 -19.85 6.02 -14.56
C GLY A 75 -20.20 5.10 -15.73
N GLN A 76 -19.22 4.65 -16.52
CA GLN A 76 -19.46 3.80 -17.70
C GLN A 76 -18.97 2.37 -17.48
N TRP A 77 -19.74 1.40 -17.99
CA TRP A 77 -19.31 0.00 -18.00
C TRP A 77 -18.35 -0.25 -19.16
N LYS A 78 -17.14 -0.70 -18.84
CA LYS A 78 -16.09 -1.05 -19.80
C LYS A 78 -15.69 -2.51 -19.62
N LYS A 79 -15.30 -3.20 -20.68
CA LYS A 79 -14.70 -4.54 -20.55
C LYS A 79 -13.37 -4.42 -19.84
N LEU A 80 -12.98 -5.41 -19.05
CA LEU A 80 -11.68 -5.45 -18.40
C LEU A 80 -10.53 -5.26 -19.40
N THR A 81 -10.64 -5.87 -20.58
CA THR A 81 -9.67 -5.74 -21.68
C THR A 81 -9.55 -4.34 -22.26
N ASP A 82 -10.51 -3.45 -22.00
CA ASP A 82 -10.51 -2.09 -22.53
C ASP A 82 -10.02 -1.07 -21.49
N VAL A 83 -9.66 -1.52 -20.28
CA VAL A 83 -9.28 -0.62 -19.18
C VAL A 83 -7.84 -0.13 -19.29
N ASN A 84 -6.91 -1.01 -19.64
CA ASN A 84 -5.51 -0.66 -19.82
C ASN A 84 -4.81 -1.56 -20.84
N ALA A 85 -3.63 -1.12 -21.30
CA ALA A 85 -2.88 -1.82 -22.33
C ALA A 85 -2.45 -3.24 -21.95
N GLN A 86 -2.29 -3.55 -20.65
CA GLN A 86 -1.89 -4.88 -20.21
C GLN A 86 -3.04 -5.89 -20.35
N TRP A 87 -4.26 -5.53 -19.93
CA TRP A 87 -5.45 -6.34 -20.21
C TRP A 87 -5.84 -6.34 -21.69
N GLY A 88 -5.56 -5.26 -22.43
CA GLY A 88 -5.86 -5.14 -23.85
C GLY A 88 -5.16 -6.17 -24.74
N LYS A 89 -4.07 -6.79 -24.26
CA LYS A 89 -3.42 -7.93 -24.92
C LYS A 89 -4.35 -9.14 -25.08
N TYR A 90 -5.35 -9.26 -24.21
CA TYR A 90 -6.30 -10.38 -24.18
C TYR A 90 -7.68 -10.02 -24.74
N LYS A 91 -7.81 -8.91 -25.50
CA LYS A 91 -9.11 -8.46 -26.05
C LYS A 91 -9.86 -9.52 -26.86
N ASN A 92 -9.14 -10.46 -27.46
CA ASN A 92 -9.70 -11.55 -28.27
C ASN A 92 -10.01 -12.82 -27.45
N ASP A 93 -9.67 -12.87 -26.16
CA ASP A 93 -9.89 -14.03 -25.27
C ASP A 93 -10.60 -13.61 -23.98
N GLN A 94 -11.85 -13.17 -24.12
CA GLN A 94 -12.66 -12.76 -22.97
C GLN A 94 -12.94 -13.92 -22.01
N LYS A 95 -13.03 -15.15 -22.52
CA LYS A 95 -13.25 -16.33 -21.69
C LYS A 95 -12.04 -16.61 -20.80
N GLY A 96 -10.83 -16.62 -21.37
CA GLY A 96 -9.60 -16.81 -20.61
C GLY A 96 -9.38 -15.71 -19.57
N VAL A 97 -9.73 -14.46 -19.89
CA VAL A 97 -9.73 -13.36 -18.91
C VAL A 97 -10.68 -13.65 -17.74
N THR A 98 -11.94 -14.00 -18.02
CA THR A 98 -12.91 -14.33 -16.97
C THR A 98 -12.47 -15.52 -16.13
N ASP A 99 -11.93 -16.57 -16.74
CA ASP A 99 -11.41 -17.76 -16.05
C ASP A 99 -10.21 -17.39 -15.16
N ALA A 100 -9.30 -16.53 -15.62
CA ALA A 100 -8.16 -16.05 -14.84
C ALA A 100 -8.60 -15.22 -13.63
N ILE A 101 -9.58 -14.32 -13.79
CA ILE A 101 -10.15 -13.55 -12.68
C ILE A 101 -10.82 -14.48 -11.67
N LEU A 102 -11.62 -15.45 -12.14
CA LEU A 102 -12.27 -16.42 -11.25
C LEU A 102 -11.25 -17.28 -10.52
N LYS A 103 -10.18 -17.70 -11.20
CA LYS A 103 -9.10 -18.46 -10.58
C LYS A 103 -8.45 -17.64 -9.48
N TYR A 104 -8.02 -16.41 -9.77
CA TYR A 104 -7.37 -15.55 -8.77
C TYR A 104 -8.28 -15.25 -7.59
N GLN A 105 -9.56 -15.01 -7.86
CA GLN A 105 -10.57 -14.85 -6.82
C GLN A 105 -10.68 -16.09 -5.91
N ARG A 106 -10.63 -17.29 -6.47
CA ARG A 106 -10.70 -18.54 -5.70
C ARG A 106 -9.41 -18.88 -4.96
N ASP A 107 -8.26 -18.45 -5.49
CA ASP A 107 -6.98 -18.55 -4.80
C ASP A 107 -7.00 -17.69 -3.52
N LEU A 108 -7.58 -16.49 -3.58
CA LEU A 108 -7.71 -15.58 -2.42
C LEU A 108 -8.89 -15.93 -1.50
N TYR A 109 -10.05 -16.21 -2.08
CA TYR A 109 -11.33 -16.47 -1.41
C TYR A 109 -11.89 -17.81 -1.92
N PRO A 110 -11.53 -18.95 -1.29
CA PRO A 110 -11.95 -20.27 -1.74
C PRO A 110 -13.47 -20.38 -1.92
N ASN A 111 -13.90 -21.07 -2.98
CA ASN A 111 -15.30 -21.32 -3.33
C ASN A 111 -16.17 -20.08 -3.60
N SER A 112 -15.56 -18.90 -3.81
CA SER A 112 -16.30 -17.68 -4.10
C SER A 112 -16.50 -17.45 -5.62
N PRO A 113 -17.57 -16.74 -6.02
CA PRO A 113 -17.72 -16.24 -7.38
C PRO A 113 -16.84 -15.00 -7.59
N ILE A 114 -16.72 -14.55 -8.85
CA ILE A 114 -16.12 -13.23 -9.15
C ILE A 114 -16.82 -12.16 -8.31
N PRO A 115 -16.06 -11.29 -7.59
CA PRO A 115 -16.63 -10.33 -6.68
C PRO A 115 -17.40 -9.24 -7.45
N SER A 116 -18.35 -8.60 -6.79
CA SER A 116 -19.08 -7.43 -7.32
C SER A 116 -18.27 -6.13 -7.25
N LYS A 117 -17.06 -6.18 -6.67
CA LYS A 117 -16.11 -5.08 -6.54
C LYS A 117 -14.70 -5.55 -6.87
N TRP A 118 -13.87 -4.67 -7.42
CA TRP A 118 -12.48 -4.96 -7.74
C TRP A 118 -11.63 -5.00 -6.46
N LEU A 119 -11.23 -6.19 -6.03
CA LEU A 119 -10.42 -6.40 -4.81
C LEU A 119 -8.94 -6.68 -5.11
N PHE A 120 -8.57 -6.71 -6.39
CA PHE A 120 -7.30 -7.26 -6.86
C PHE A 120 -6.18 -6.22 -7.02
N ASN A 121 -6.40 -4.98 -6.59
CA ASN A 121 -5.37 -3.95 -6.65
C ASN A 121 -4.24 -4.29 -5.66
N ASP A 122 -2.99 -4.33 -6.14
CA ASP A 122 -1.82 -4.75 -5.35
C ASP A 122 -1.50 -3.78 -4.20
N PHE A 123 -2.08 -2.57 -4.25
CA PHE A 123 -1.97 -1.56 -3.21
C PHE A 123 -3.18 -1.52 -2.27
N GLY A 124 -4.02 -2.55 -2.34
CA GLY A 124 -5.13 -2.80 -1.42
C GLY A 124 -6.21 -1.73 -1.42
N HIS A 125 -6.98 -1.67 -0.33
CA HIS A 125 -8.12 -0.74 -0.24
C HIS A 125 -7.69 0.72 0.01
N VAL A 126 -6.47 0.93 0.51
CA VAL A 126 -5.93 2.25 0.82
C VAL A 126 -4.40 2.26 0.72
N SER A 127 -3.85 3.39 0.29
CA SER A 127 -2.41 3.65 0.28
C SER A 127 -2.10 5.02 0.86
N VAL A 128 -1.05 5.09 1.67
CA VAL A 128 -0.51 6.34 2.21
C VAL A 128 0.72 6.72 1.41
N LYS A 129 0.62 7.87 0.73
CA LYS A 129 1.68 8.43 -0.11
C LYS A 129 2.40 9.53 0.65
N TYR A 130 3.72 9.56 0.56
CA TYR A 130 4.55 10.54 1.23
C TYR A 130 5.66 11.05 0.29
N PHE A 131 6.24 12.19 0.64
CA PHE A 131 7.30 12.84 -0.12
C PHE A 131 8.44 13.23 0.81
N LYS A 132 9.64 13.35 0.24
CA LYS A 132 10.79 13.92 0.95
C LYS A 132 10.68 15.44 0.92
N ASP A 133 10.56 16.05 2.09
CA ASP A 133 10.54 17.50 2.26
C ASP A 133 11.97 18.04 2.14
N THR A 134 12.26 18.82 1.09
CA THR A 134 13.64 19.25 0.79
C THR A 134 13.96 20.66 1.26
N ASN A 135 12.93 21.50 1.43
CA ASN A 135 13.04 22.88 1.88
C ASN A 135 12.56 23.08 3.34
N ASN A 136 12.07 22.01 3.99
CA ASN A 136 11.54 21.97 5.35
C ASN A 136 10.25 22.78 5.56
N ASP A 137 9.49 23.08 4.50
CA ASP A 137 8.22 23.81 4.61
C ASP A 137 6.99 22.89 4.72
N ARG A 138 7.23 21.56 4.67
CA ARG A 138 6.23 20.48 4.74
C ARG A 138 5.20 20.52 3.62
N LYS A 139 5.47 21.24 2.54
CA LYS A 139 4.64 21.34 1.35
C LYS A 139 5.41 20.73 0.17
N MET A 140 4.65 20.27 -0.81
CA MET A 140 5.19 19.75 -2.06
C MET A 140 5.06 20.87 -3.10
N ASN A 141 5.92 21.87 -3.01
CA ASN A 141 5.87 23.11 -3.80
C ASN A 141 7.21 23.51 -4.43
N GLY A 142 8.28 22.75 -4.18
CA GLY A 142 9.57 22.89 -4.82
C GLY A 142 9.84 21.76 -5.79
N LYS A 143 11.02 21.14 -5.65
CA LYS A 143 11.46 19.98 -6.44
C LYS A 143 11.08 18.65 -5.78
N GLU A 144 10.23 18.66 -4.75
CA GLU A 144 9.75 17.45 -4.10
C GLU A 144 8.87 16.61 -5.04
N TYR A 145 8.96 15.29 -4.89
CA TYR A 145 8.09 14.34 -5.57
C TYR A 145 7.61 13.27 -4.59
N ILE A 146 6.48 12.64 -4.92
CA ILE A 146 5.93 11.53 -4.16
C ILE A 146 6.88 10.33 -4.30
N MET A 147 7.27 9.74 -3.18
CA MET A 147 8.13 8.55 -3.16
C MET A 147 7.47 7.39 -3.93
N GLY A 148 8.28 6.51 -4.52
CA GLY A 148 7.77 5.27 -5.11
C GLY A 148 7.29 4.25 -4.07
N ASP A 149 7.73 4.42 -2.81
CA ASP A 149 7.35 3.60 -1.67
C ASP A 149 6.09 4.17 -1.01
N PHE A 150 5.08 3.32 -0.77
CA PHE A 150 3.86 3.67 -0.05
C PHE A 150 3.67 2.81 1.20
N ILE A 151 2.84 3.26 2.15
CA ILE A 151 2.29 2.35 3.17
C ILE A 151 0.97 1.82 2.65
N HIS A 152 0.80 0.51 2.52
CA HIS A 152 -0.42 -0.08 1.97
C HIS A 152 -0.61 -1.53 2.41
N THR A 153 -1.74 -2.13 2.02
CA THR A 153 -2.07 -3.55 2.20
C THR A 153 -1.95 -4.29 0.88
N THR A 154 -1.98 -5.62 0.90
CA THR A 154 -1.94 -6.45 -0.33
C THR A 154 -3.20 -7.32 -0.46
N PRO A 155 -3.62 -7.74 -1.68
CA PRO A 155 -4.81 -8.59 -1.83
C PRO A 155 -4.80 -9.89 -1.00
N PRO A 156 -3.68 -10.62 -0.86
CA PRO A 156 -3.60 -11.77 0.06
C PRO A 156 -3.87 -11.39 1.52
N ASP A 157 -3.32 -10.28 2.00
CA ASP A 157 -3.51 -9.81 3.39
C ASP A 157 -4.96 -9.37 3.65
N GLU A 158 -5.59 -8.71 2.67
CA GLU A 158 -7.01 -8.35 2.69
C GLU A 158 -7.89 -9.58 2.79
N ALA A 159 -7.63 -10.59 1.95
CA ALA A 159 -8.40 -11.84 1.94
C ALA A 159 -8.22 -12.63 3.25
N ALA A 160 -6.99 -12.71 3.76
CA ALA A 160 -6.70 -13.37 5.02
C ALA A 160 -7.39 -12.66 6.20
N THR A 161 -7.39 -11.32 6.21
CA THR A 161 -8.08 -10.52 7.23
C THR A 161 -9.60 -10.73 7.17
N ALA A 162 -10.20 -10.68 5.98
CA ALA A 162 -11.62 -10.92 5.79
C ALA A 162 -12.06 -12.34 6.22
N ALA A 163 -11.17 -13.32 6.07
CA ALA A 163 -11.39 -14.70 6.51
C ALA A 163 -11.06 -14.95 7.99
N GLY A 164 -10.61 -13.94 8.74
CA GLY A 164 -10.17 -14.09 10.13
C GLY A 164 -8.95 -15.00 10.31
N ARG A 165 -8.15 -15.17 9.25
CA ARG A 165 -6.96 -16.04 9.28
C ARG A 165 -5.77 -15.30 9.87
N ILE A 166 -4.92 -16.04 10.57
CA ILE A 166 -3.62 -15.55 11.00
C ILE A 166 -2.66 -15.65 9.82
N PHE A 167 -1.92 -14.57 9.54
CA PHE A 167 -0.92 -14.50 8.49
C PHE A 167 0.26 -13.65 8.94
N GLN A 168 1.35 -13.76 8.19
CA GLN A 168 2.52 -12.90 8.31
C GLN A 168 2.58 -12.01 7.08
N LEU A 169 2.95 -10.74 7.30
CA LEU A 169 3.14 -9.80 6.19
C LEU A 169 4.33 -10.22 5.35
N ALA A 170 4.14 -10.28 4.04
CA ALA A 170 5.18 -10.61 3.09
C ALA A 170 6.06 -9.41 2.76
N GLU A 171 7.30 -9.70 2.35
CA GLU A 171 8.24 -8.71 1.86
C GLU A 171 7.77 -8.02 0.57
N SER A 172 8.03 -6.72 0.46
CA SER A 172 7.58 -5.87 -0.65
C SER A 172 8.70 -5.58 -1.66
N HIS A 173 8.38 -4.81 -2.70
CA HIS A 173 9.36 -4.23 -3.63
C HIS A 173 9.88 -2.85 -3.19
N GLY A 174 9.72 -2.48 -1.92
CA GLY A 174 10.16 -1.19 -1.37
C GLY A 174 9.09 -0.53 -0.50
N CYS A 175 7.81 -0.77 -0.80
CA CYS A 175 6.68 -0.29 0.00
C CYS A 175 6.67 -0.87 1.43
N ILE A 176 5.86 -0.27 2.30
CA ILE A 176 5.66 -0.72 3.68
C ILE A 176 4.29 -1.40 3.74
N HIS A 177 4.29 -2.73 3.75
CA HIS A 177 3.10 -3.53 3.94
C HIS A 177 2.67 -3.49 5.40
N VAL A 178 1.37 -3.34 5.64
CA VAL A 178 0.74 -3.32 6.96
C VAL A 178 -0.54 -4.15 6.92
N ARG A 179 -1.01 -4.61 8.08
CA ARG A 179 -2.27 -5.35 8.15
C ARG A 179 -3.45 -4.41 7.83
N PRO A 180 -4.51 -4.89 7.15
CA PRO A 180 -5.69 -4.07 6.82
C PRO A 180 -6.34 -3.37 8.02
N ASN A 181 -6.63 -4.10 9.10
CA ASN A 181 -7.24 -3.49 10.29
C ASN A 181 -6.30 -2.47 10.99
N ASP A 182 -4.98 -2.67 10.88
CA ASP A 182 -3.99 -1.78 11.49
C ASP A 182 -3.90 -0.46 10.75
N ILE A 183 -3.86 -0.47 9.40
CA ILE A 183 -3.84 0.77 8.62
C ILE A 183 -5.11 1.60 8.82
N ASP A 184 -6.28 0.94 8.89
CA ASP A 184 -7.55 1.60 9.21
C ASP A 184 -7.52 2.24 10.60
N THR A 185 -7.01 1.50 11.60
CA THR A 185 -6.85 2.02 12.96
C THR A 185 -5.88 3.21 13.00
N MET A 186 -4.76 3.13 12.28
CA MET A 186 -3.76 4.20 12.22
C MET A 186 -4.31 5.46 11.53
N ILE A 187 -5.12 5.31 10.48
CA ILE A 187 -5.79 6.43 9.81
C ILE A 187 -6.88 7.01 10.72
N GLY A 188 -7.75 6.16 11.29
CA GLY A 188 -8.85 6.58 12.16
C GLY A 188 -8.41 7.33 13.41
N ASN A 189 -7.27 6.95 13.99
CA ASN A 189 -6.66 7.64 15.13
C ASN A 189 -5.85 8.89 14.73
N GLY A 190 -5.74 9.20 13.43
CA GLY A 190 -5.01 10.36 12.92
C GLY A 190 -3.48 10.21 12.96
N TYR A 191 -2.96 9.00 13.16
CA TYR A 191 -1.52 8.71 13.11
C TYR A 191 -1.00 8.85 11.68
N LEU A 192 -1.72 8.24 10.73
CA LEU A 192 -1.53 8.45 9.31
C LEU A 192 -2.49 9.56 8.86
N LYS A 193 -1.97 10.79 8.77
CA LYS A 193 -2.71 11.97 8.33
C LYS A 193 -1.82 12.85 7.47
N LYS A 194 -2.39 13.50 6.45
CA LYS A 194 -1.68 14.49 5.63
C LYS A 194 -0.96 15.49 6.52
N GLY A 195 0.33 15.70 6.24
CA GLY A 195 1.19 16.59 7.02
C GLY A 195 1.84 15.95 8.23
N ASN A 196 1.49 14.74 8.66
CA ASN A 196 2.28 14.00 9.67
C ASN A 196 3.57 13.46 9.05
N THR A 197 4.52 13.10 9.90
CA THR A 197 5.81 12.56 9.47
C THR A 197 5.81 11.04 9.44
N VAL A 198 6.39 10.49 8.37
CA VAL A 198 6.82 9.09 8.28
C VAL A 198 8.34 9.07 8.30
N GLU A 199 8.94 8.28 9.18
CA GLU A 199 10.38 8.04 9.19
C GLU A 199 10.68 6.58 8.98
N VAL A 200 11.49 6.28 7.98
CA VAL A 200 12.02 4.93 7.75
C VAL A 200 13.43 4.90 8.31
N HIS A 201 13.64 4.04 9.31
CA HIS A 201 14.94 3.84 9.92
C HIS A 201 15.83 2.89 9.11
N PRO A 202 17.16 2.96 9.28
CA PRO A 202 18.07 1.98 8.69
C PRO A 202 17.75 0.54 9.15
N TYR A 203 17.95 -0.43 8.27
CA TYR A 203 17.81 -1.87 8.57
C TYR A 203 18.72 -2.36 9.71
N THR A 204 19.77 -1.61 10.03
CA THR A 204 20.71 -1.94 11.12
C THR A 204 20.17 -1.64 12.52
N LYS A 205 19.07 -0.87 12.66
CA LYS A 205 18.45 -0.60 13.97
C LYS A 205 17.95 -1.91 14.60
N LYS A 206 18.38 -2.16 15.84
CA LYS A 206 18.06 -3.39 16.61
C LYS A 206 16.99 -3.20 17.69
N ALA A 207 16.56 -1.96 17.94
CA ALA A 207 15.54 -1.66 18.93
C ALA A 207 14.72 -0.44 18.51
N ILE A 208 13.47 -0.40 19.00
CA ILE A 208 12.56 0.74 18.86
C ILE A 208 12.79 1.66 20.07
N GLU A 209 13.20 2.90 19.79
CA GLU A 209 13.48 3.89 20.84
C GLU A 209 12.18 4.30 21.56
N ALA A 210 12.13 4.27 22.89
CA ALA A 210 10.90 4.61 23.62
C ALA A 210 10.58 6.11 23.61
N SER A 211 11.63 6.95 23.68
CA SER A 211 11.45 8.41 23.77
C SER A 211 12.55 9.22 23.06
N PRO A 212 12.57 9.25 21.71
CA PRO A 212 13.55 10.03 20.97
C PRO A 212 13.34 11.55 21.16
N LYS A 213 14.42 12.28 21.42
CA LYS A 213 14.40 13.76 21.46
C LYS A 213 14.55 14.32 20.05
N ARG A 214 13.63 15.19 19.61
CA ARG A 214 13.65 15.75 18.24
C ARG A 214 13.11 17.17 18.16
N ASN A 215 13.55 17.91 17.14
CA ASN A 215 12.83 19.09 16.69
C ASN A 215 11.61 18.65 15.88
N ALA A 216 10.51 18.33 16.58
CA ALA A 216 9.24 18.00 15.95
C ALA A 216 8.64 19.30 15.38
N ALA A 217 8.54 19.40 14.06
CA ALA A 217 8.03 20.57 13.34
C ALA A 217 6.49 20.70 13.47
N GLY A 218 5.98 20.80 14.69
CA GLY A 218 4.56 21.07 14.97
C GLY A 218 3.58 19.93 14.67
N THR A 219 4.04 18.70 14.44
CA THR A 219 3.13 17.54 14.23
C THR A 219 2.73 16.89 15.55
N GLN A 220 1.45 16.52 15.66
CA GLN A 220 0.94 15.80 16.83
C GLN A 220 1.50 14.37 16.92
N PHE A 221 1.64 13.70 15.77
CA PHE A 221 2.11 12.33 15.67
C PHE A 221 3.21 12.16 14.64
N GLU A 222 4.06 11.17 14.90
CA GLU A 222 5.02 10.64 13.94
C GLU A 222 4.91 9.13 13.85
N VAL A 223 5.08 8.59 12.64
CA VAL A 223 5.06 7.16 12.36
C VAL A 223 6.45 6.74 11.94
N HIS A 224 7.09 5.85 12.69
CA HIS A 224 8.45 5.40 12.44
C HIS A 224 8.42 3.94 12.04
N PHE A 225 8.93 3.62 10.87
CA PHE A 225 9.08 2.25 10.39
C PHE A 225 10.51 1.76 10.63
N TYR A 226 10.62 0.59 11.26
CA TYR A 226 11.86 -0.11 11.54
C TYR A 226 11.92 -1.38 10.69
N PRO A 227 12.46 -1.31 9.45
CA PRO A 227 12.38 -2.41 8.51
C PRO A 227 13.12 -3.67 9.01
N GLY A 228 14.23 -3.52 9.72
CA GLY A 228 14.96 -4.64 10.31
C GLY A 228 14.28 -5.32 11.49
N LEU A 229 13.20 -4.74 12.02
CA LEU A 229 12.41 -5.27 13.13
C LEU A 229 10.99 -5.66 12.71
N TYR A 230 10.59 -5.38 11.48
CA TYR A 230 9.24 -5.60 10.96
C TYR A 230 8.15 -4.90 11.79
N LYS A 231 8.43 -3.66 12.21
CA LYS A 231 7.54 -2.88 13.09
C LYS A 231 7.39 -1.45 12.64
N ILE A 232 6.19 -0.92 12.82
CA ILE A 232 5.92 0.50 12.90
C ILE A 232 5.73 0.88 14.37
N ALA A 233 6.34 1.96 14.80
CA ALA A 233 6.08 2.61 16.08
C ALA A 233 5.43 3.97 15.84
N VAL A 234 4.39 4.28 16.62
CA VAL A 234 3.72 5.58 16.59
C VAL A 234 4.14 6.37 17.82
N TYR A 235 4.56 7.61 17.58
CA TYR A 235 4.98 8.55 18.60
C TYR A 235 4.03 9.74 18.67
N LYS A 236 3.80 10.22 19.90
CA LYS A 236 3.13 11.48 20.17
C LYS A 236 4.16 12.53 20.58
N THR A 237 4.03 13.73 20.04
CA THR A 237 4.86 14.87 20.44
C THR A 237 4.36 15.42 21.78
N MET A 238 5.28 15.56 22.74
CA MET A 238 5.08 16.20 24.05
C MET A 238 5.76 17.57 24.08
#